data_AF-A0A8J5X9U7-F1
#
_entry.id   AF-A0A8J5X9U7-F1
#
_cell.length_a   1.000
_cell.length_b   1.000
_cell.length_c   1.000
_cell.angle_alpha   90.00
_cell.angle_beta   90.00
_cell.angle_gamma   90.00
#
_symmetry.space_group_name_H-M   'P 1'
#
loop_
_entity.id
_entity.type
_entity.pdbx_description
1 polymer ?
#
loop_
_entity_poly.entity_id
_entity_poly.type
_entity_poly.pdbx_seq_one_letter_code
_entity_poly.pdbx_strand_id
1 'polypeptide(L)'
;MATRAFWLLIGVSTVRGWHAANVPRPAAALPLGALRARPAAVSLPSASASSPSAPRTLSDCERAFLRLYPKPVYPPYSGIVDELFSSLVLTLADSRFQYSRLFALGMYTILSQALAKPPSIERGVENRPTNEELAAAVCAALGLDWTTIERDGRAMLDWASGLSEAELFAIARGTGAAATAEVGAAAADSAPASAVQAEAEPRTAGGGGAGPFGAMRSLFARGTPGTADGAGAGGRASSGVGSAAREGAEELRALALNKYAFYHLSIGIALHALVMHCTVQSKPRRVALAELSTALGLKEAKVLREHDWWLGALERVHDSEERRLDDEVRTLQQVATKLQVEAAEARRLADEADGIASPPPPAEVAMAADPVEGGARADAGAAPEQPTPPAE
;
A
#
# COMPACT_ATOMS: atom_id res chain seq x y z
N MET A 1 -25.57 27.28 -2.88
CA MET A 1 -26.61 26.23 -2.75
C MET A 1 -26.85 25.51 -4.08
N ALA A 2 -25.92 24.64 -4.50
CA ALA A 2 -26.11 23.79 -5.68
C ALA A 2 -25.04 22.68 -5.72
N THR A 3 -25.11 21.69 -4.82
CA THR A 3 -24.29 20.46 -4.91
C THR A 3 -24.81 19.38 -3.94
N ARG A 4 -26.04 18.90 -4.14
CA ARG A 4 -26.62 17.80 -3.34
C ARG A 4 -27.50 16.81 -4.12
N ALA A 5 -27.28 16.65 -5.43
CA ALA A 5 -28.10 15.77 -6.26
C ALA A 5 -27.26 14.83 -7.15
N PHE A 6 -26.35 14.04 -6.57
CA PHE A 6 -25.63 12.99 -7.30
C PHE A 6 -25.59 11.62 -6.58
N TRP A 7 -26.24 11.47 -5.42
CA TRP A 7 -26.19 10.25 -4.60
C TRP A 7 -27.50 9.44 -4.61
N LEU A 8 -28.14 9.25 -5.77
CA LEU A 8 -29.39 8.48 -5.88
C LEU A 8 -29.45 7.50 -7.06
N LEU A 9 -28.29 7.00 -7.52
CA LEU A 9 -28.22 6.08 -8.66
C LEU A 9 -27.15 4.99 -8.51
N ILE A 10 -26.98 4.43 -7.31
CA ILE A 10 -26.35 3.11 -7.16
C ILE A 10 -27.42 2.19 -6.55
N GLY A 11 -27.92 1.31 -7.42
CA GLY A 11 -29.06 0.45 -7.18
C GLY A 11 -28.84 -0.51 -6.02
N VAL A 12 -29.82 -0.51 -5.12
CA VAL A 12 -30.15 -1.63 -4.25
C VAL A 12 -30.55 -2.81 -5.14
N SER A 13 -29.62 -3.74 -5.38
CA SER A 13 -29.99 -5.05 -5.94
C SER A 13 -30.55 -5.92 -4.83
N THR A 14 -31.88 -5.93 -4.74
CA THR A 14 -32.65 -6.94 -4.02
C THR A 14 -32.36 -8.32 -4.63
N VAL A 15 -31.75 -9.22 -3.86
CA VAL A 15 -31.65 -10.64 -4.18
C VAL A 15 -33.05 -11.25 -4.05
N ARG A 16 -33.68 -11.50 -5.19
CA ARG A 16 -35.00 -12.14 -5.29
C ARG A 16 -34.85 -13.44 -6.09
N GLY A 17 -35.13 -14.56 -5.40
CA GLY A 17 -35.68 -15.80 -5.92
C GLY A 17 -35.01 -16.48 -7.12
N TRP A 18 -34.21 -17.52 -6.85
CA TRP A 18 -34.01 -18.60 -7.81
C TRP A 18 -34.94 -19.76 -7.49
N HIS A 19 -36.00 -19.89 -8.28
CA HIS A 19 -36.84 -21.07 -8.33
C HIS A 19 -36.13 -22.18 -9.13
N ALA A 20 -36.25 -23.40 -8.60
CA ALA A 20 -35.87 -24.64 -9.25
C ALA A 20 -36.59 -24.83 -10.58
N ALA A 21 -35.85 -25.22 -11.62
CA ALA A 21 -36.39 -25.82 -12.82
C ALA A 21 -35.51 -26.99 -13.29
N ASN A 22 -36.19 -28.12 -13.49
CA ASN A 22 -35.71 -29.41 -14.00
C ASN A 22 -34.81 -29.30 -15.23
N VAL A 23 -33.71 -30.06 -15.22
CA VAL A 23 -32.96 -30.44 -16.42
C VAL A 23 -32.94 -31.98 -16.52
N PRO A 24 -33.35 -32.57 -17.65
CA PRO A 24 -33.34 -34.02 -17.83
C PRO A 24 -31.91 -34.56 -18.05
N ARG A 25 -31.62 -35.70 -17.41
CA ARG A 25 -30.42 -36.53 -17.62
C ARG A 25 -30.49 -37.24 -18.99
N PRO A 26 -29.43 -37.16 -19.81
CA PRO A 26 -29.13 -38.23 -20.76
C PRO A 26 -28.12 -39.21 -20.15
N ALA A 27 -28.53 -40.47 -20.07
CA ALA A 27 -27.64 -41.61 -19.85
C ALA A 27 -27.00 -42.00 -21.19
N ALA A 28 -25.68 -41.96 -21.27
CA ALA A 28 -24.93 -42.65 -22.31
C ALA A 28 -23.63 -43.19 -21.72
N ALA A 29 -23.58 -44.52 -21.62
CA ALA A 29 -22.40 -45.28 -21.24
C ALA A 29 -21.36 -45.21 -22.37
N LEU A 30 -20.09 -45.02 -22.01
CA LEU A 30 -18.96 -45.21 -22.90
C LEU A 30 -17.96 -46.21 -22.29
N PRO A 31 -17.28 -47.00 -23.13
CA PRO A 31 -16.55 -48.18 -22.72
C PRO A 31 -15.17 -47.86 -22.12
N LEU A 32 -14.82 -48.62 -21.08
CA LEU A 32 -13.48 -48.71 -20.51
C LEU A 32 -12.51 -49.38 -21.50
N GLY A 33 -11.44 -48.69 -21.86
CA GLY A 33 -10.32 -49.28 -22.59
C GLY A 33 -9.13 -48.34 -22.72
N ALA A 34 -7.96 -48.82 -22.29
CA ALA A 34 -6.61 -48.25 -22.46
C ALA A 34 -6.14 -47.18 -21.44
N LEU A 35 -5.78 -47.65 -20.25
CA LEU A 35 -4.85 -46.94 -19.35
C LEU A 35 -3.43 -46.97 -19.93
N ARG A 36 -2.97 -45.80 -20.40
CA ARG A 36 -1.57 -45.55 -20.76
C ARG A 36 -0.81 -45.08 -19.52
N ALA A 37 0.37 -45.65 -19.27
CA ALA A 37 1.21 -45.37 -18.12
C ALA A 37 1.53 -43.87 -17.98
N ARG A 38 1.30 -43.34 -16.77
CA ARG A 38 1.50 -41.94 -16.38
C ARG A 38 2.93 -41.78 -15.83
N PRO A 39 3.71 -40.78 -16.25
CA PRO A 39 5.06 -40.56 -15.71
C PRO A 39 5.00 -40.09 -14.24
N ALA A 40 6.05 -40.44 -13.49
CA ALA A 40 6.18 -40.26 -12.05
C ALA A 40 5.94 -38.80 -11.61
N ALA A 41 5.03 -38.62 -10.65
CA ALA A 41 4.74 -37.35 -10.03
C ALA A 41 5.87 -36.96 -9.06
N VAL A 42 6.42 -35.76 -9.24
CA VAL A 42 7.28 -35.09 -8.27
C VAL A 42 6.45 -34.82 -7.01
N SER A 43 6.87 -35.40 -5.88
CA SER A 43 6.25 -35.16 -4.57
C SER A 43 6.69 -33.81 -4.04
N LEU A 44 5.80 -32.83 -4.07
CA LEU A 44 5.96 -31.59 -3.31
C LEU A 44 5.70 -31.85 -1.82
N PRO A 45 6.39 -31.15 -0.90
CA PRO A 45 6.16 -31.28 0.53
C PRO A 45 4.73 -30.83 0.86
N SER A 46 3.89 -31.81 1.22
CA SER A 46 2.55 -31.59 1.72
C SER A 46 2.64 -31.00 3.12
N ALA A 47 2.35 -29.70 3.25
CA ALA A 47 2.11 -29.09 4.55
C ALA A 47 0.96 -29.86 5.22
N SER A 48 1.21 -30.37 6.42
CA SER A 48 0.30 -31.22 7.18
C SER A 48 -0.95 -30.42 7.58
N ALA A 49 -1.99 -30.49 6.76
CA ALA A 49 -3.30 -29.95 7.08
C ALA A 49 -4.01 -30.94 8.02
N SER A 50 -4.14 -30.57 9.29
CA SER A 50 -5.05 -31.21 10.25
C SER A 50 -6.45 -31.37 9.64
N SER A 51 -7.10 -32.51 9.86
CA SER A 51 -8.44 -32.83 9.36
C SER A 51 -9.42 -31.66 9.47
N PRO A 52 -10.35 -31.49 8.51
CA PRO A 52 -11.14 -30.28 8.40
C PRO A 52 -12.07 -30.14 9.61
N SER A 53 -11.74 -29.21 10.50
CA SER A 53 -12.74 -28.55 11.34
C SER A 53 -13.85 -28.06 10.43
N ALA A 54 -15.12 -28.11 10.88
CA ALA A 54 -16.28 -27.67 10.11
C ALA A 54 -16.01 -26.38 9.29
N PRO A 55 -16.62 -26.23 8.09
CA PRO A 55 -16.41 -25.05 7.24
C PRO A 55 -16.60 -23.78 8.07
N ARG A 56 -15.57 -22.94 8.13
CA ARG A 56 -15.63 -21.71 8.92
C ARG A 56 -16.65 -20.77 8.29
N THR A 57 -17.55 -20.25 9.12
CA THR A 57 -18.49 -19.21 8.66
C THR A 57 -17.81 -17.85 8.67
N LEU A 58 -18.38 -16.88 7.94
CA LEU A 58 -17.91 -15.48 7.97
C LEU A 58 -17.88 -14.95 9.41
N SER A 59 -18.94 -15.19 10.17
CA SER A 59 -19.05 -14.76 11.57
C SER A 59 -18.02 -15.44 12.48
N ASP A 60 -17.55 -16.65 12.16
CA ASP A 60 -16.47 -17.29 12.93
C ASP A 60 -15.11 -16.64 12.65
N CYS A 61 -14.86 -16.24 11.40
CA CYS A 61 -13.67 -15.48 11.03
C CYS A 61 -13.67 -14.09 11.65
N GLU A 62 -14.79 -13.35 11.59
CA GLU A 62 -14.93 -12.03 12.23
C GLU A 62 -14.73 -12.12 13.76
N ARG A 63 -15.35 -13.12 14.41
CA ARG A 63 -15.18 -13.33 15.86
C ARG A 63 -13.75 -13.70 16.21
N ALA A 64 -13.08 -14.51 15.39
CA ALA A 64 -11.66 -14.82 15.58
C ALA A 64 -10.78 -13.58 15.40
N PHE A 65 -11.06 -12.76 14.40
CA PHE A 65 -10.36 -11.51 14.13
C PHE A 65 -10.44 -10.56 15.32
N LEU A 66 -11.63 -10.27 15.84
CA LEU A 66 -11.81 -9.37 16.99
C LEU A 66 -11.13 -9.88 18.28
N ARG A 67 -10.95 -11.20 18.43
CA ARG A 67 -10.18 -11.79 19.54
C ARG A 67 -8.69 -11.60 19.37
N LEU A 68 -8.18 -11.75 18.14
CA LEU A 68 -6.77 -11.60 17.80
C LEU A 68 -6.35 -10.13 17.73
N TYR A 69 -7.28 -9.25 17.36
CA TYR A 69 -7.07 -7.83 17.16
C TYR A 69 -8.19 -7.04 17.87
N PRO A 70 -8.06 -6.81 19.19
CA PRO A 70 -9.05 -6.07 19.97
C PRO A 70 -8.99 -4.55 19.75
N LYS A 71 -8.00 -4.06 19.00
CA LYS A 71 -7.81 -2.64 18.69
C LYS A 71 -8.84 -2.20 17.64
N PRO A 72 -9.34 -0.95 17.67
CA PRO A 72 -10.21 -0.45 16.62
C PRO A 72 -9.46 -0.42 15.27
N VAL A 73 -10.09 -0.97 14.23
CA VAL A 73 -9.59 -0.88 12.85
C VAL A 73 -9.83 0.53 12.34
N TYR A 74 -8.83 1.13 11.68
CA TYR A 74 -8.96 2.44 11.07
C TYR A 74 -10.08 2.39 10.00
N PRO A 75 -11.08 3.30 10.01
CA PRO A 75 -12.28 3.15 9.17
C PRO A 75 -12.04 2.96 7.67
N PRO A 76 -11.05 3.61 7.03
CA PRO A 76 -10.70 3.34 5.63
C PRO A 76 -10.26 1.90 5.36
N TYR A 77 -9.65 1.23 6.35
CA TYR A 77 -9.22 -0.15 6.23
C TYR A 77 -10.35 -1.14 6.52
N SER A 78 -11.35 -0.78 7.32
CA SER A 78 -12.42 -1.71 7.70
C SER A 78 -13.16 -2.23 6.47
N GLY A 79 -13.48 -1.36 5.50
CA GLY A 79 -14.13 -1.80 4.26
C GLY A 79 -13.30 -2.78 3.42
N ILE A 80 -11.96 -2.69 3.48
CA ILE A 80 -11.07 -3.64 2.80
C ILE A 80 -11.05 -4.96 3.56
N VAL A 81 -10.96 -4.92 4.89
CA VAL A 81 -10.96 -6.10 5.76
C VAL A 81 -12.27 -6.88 5.64
N ASP A 82 -13.42 -6.19 5.64
CA ASP A 82 -14.75 -6.80 5.50
C ASP A 82 -14.93 -7.47 4.12
N GLU A 83 -14.47 -6.80 3.05
CA GLU A 83 -14.49 -7.37 1.70
C GLU A 83 -13.56 -8.59 1.59
N LEU A 84 -12.38 -8.54 2.23
CA LEU A 84 -11.46 -9.68 2.28
C LEU A 84 -12.10 -10.87 3.01
N PHE A 85 -12.74 -10.66 4.16
CA PHE A 85 -13.39 -11.76 4.87
C PHE A 85 -14.55 -12.35 4.06
N SER A 86 -15.43 -11.52 3.51
CA SER A 86 -16.59 -12.00 2.76
C SER A 86 -16.20 -12.77 1.48
N SER A 87 -15.13 -12.34 0.80
CA SER A 87 -14.63 -13.01 -0.42
C SER A 87 -13.75 -14.23 -0.14
N LEU A 88 -12.85 -14.17 0.85
CA LEU A 88 -11.90 -15.24 1.13
C LEU A 88 -12.52 -16.41 1.88
N VAL A 89 -13.48 -16.19 2.77
CA VAL A 89 -14.11 -17.31 3.49
C VAL A 89 -14.76 -18.31 2.51
N LEU A 90 -15.45 -17.81 1.48
CA LEU A 90 -16.03 -18.66 0.43
C LEU A 90 -14.96 -19.33 -0.43
N THR A 91 -13.88 -18.61 -0.74
CA THR A 91 -12.75 -19.11 -1.52
C THR A 91 -12.04 -20.26 -0.80
N LEU A 92 -11.72 -20.08 0.49
CA LEU A 92 -11.00 -21.06 1.30
C LEU A 92 -11.86 -22.27 1.66
N ALA A 93 -13.19 -22.13 1.66
CA ALA A 93 -14.12 -23.24 1.86
C ALA A 93 -14.32 -24.10 0.59
N ASP A 94 -13.94 -23.61 -0.60
CA ASP A 94 -14.05 -24.37 -1.85
C ASP A 94 -13.00 -25.48 -1.88
N SER A 95 -13.42 -26.74 -2.04
CA SER A 95 -12.51 -27.89 -2.08
C SER A 95 -11.51 -27.87 -3.24
N ARG A 96 -11.74 -27.00 -4.24
CA ARG A 96 -10.86 -26.82 -5.40
C ARG A 96 -9.79 -25.76 -5.15
N PHE A 97 -9.92 -24.96 -4.09
CA PHE A 97 -8.92 -23.97 -3.72
C PHE A 97 -7.61 -24.68 -3.37
N GLN A 98 -6.54 -24.16 -3.94
CA GLN A 98 -5.18 -24.56 -3.62
C GLN A 98 -4.39 -23.29 -3.38
N TYR A 99 -3.66 -23.26 -2.26
CA TYR A 99 -2.72 -22.18 -2.00
C TYR A 99 -1.67 -22.15 -3.11
N SER A 100 -1.37 -20.96 -3.60
CA SER A 100 -0.35 -20.71 -4.60
C SER A 100 0.47 -19.48 -4.21
N ARG A 101 1.72 -19.39 -4.68
CA ARG A 101 2.51 -18.18 -4.42
C ARG A 101 1.95 -16.94 -5.09
N LEU A 102 1.18 -17.12 -6.17
CA LEU A 102 0.46 -16.02 -6.79
C LEU A 102 -0.69 -15.53 -5.90
N PHE A 103 -1.43 -16.45 -5.26
CA PHE A 103 -2.38 -16.09 -4.21
C PHE A 103 -1.68 -15.37 -3.05
N ALA A 104 -0.54 -15.89 -2.61
CA ALA A 104 0.29 -15.28 -1.56
C ALA A 104 0.72 -13.87 -1.93
N LEU A 105 1.22 -13.65 -3.15
CA LEU A 105 1.59 -12.33 -3.66
C LEU A 105 0.41 -11.37 -3.65
N GLY A 106 -0.76 -11.82 -4.07
CA GLY A 106 -1.98 -11.01 -4.04
C GLY A 106 -2.35 -10.60 -2.63
N MET A 107 -2.39 -11.56 -1.71
CA MET A 107 -2.66 -11.32 -0.28
C MET A 107 -1.62 -10.39 0.36
N TYR A 108 -0.34 -10.65 0.11
CA TYR A 108 0.77 -9.82 0.54
C TYR A 108 0.62 -8.41 -0.01
N THR A 109 0.31 -8.23 -1.29
CA THR A 109 0.12 -6.90 -1.90
C THR A 109 -1.04 -6.16 -1.25
N ILE A 110 -2.18 -6.82 -1.03
CA ILE A 110 -3.34 -6.20 -0.37
C ILE A 110 -2.98 -5.77 1.05
N LEU A 111 -2.48 -6.71 1.85
CA LEU A 111 -2.23 -6.49 3.28
C LEU A 111 -1.01 -5.60 3.53
N SER A 112 0.01 -5.63 2.67
CA SER A 112 1.18 -4.76 2.80
C SER A 112 0.95 -3.37 2.22
N GLN A 113 0.21 -3.22 1.10
CA GLN A 113 0.08 -1.92 0.41
C GLN A 113 -1.22 -1.17 0.75
N ALA A 114 -2.37 -1.85 0.87
CA ALA A 114 -3.60 -1.15 1.28
C ALA A 114 -3.62 -0.86 2.76
N LEU A 115 -2.99 -1.72 3.56
CA LEU A 115 -2.80 -1.46 4.98
C LEU A 115 -1.45 -0.80 5.25
N ALA A 116 -0.60 -0.55 4.22
CA ALA A 116 0.61 0.25 4.42
C ALA A 116 0.23 1.63 4.95
N LYS A 117 0.91 2.00 6.03
CA LYS A 117 0.77 3.32 6.62
C LYS A 117 1.57 4.27 5.73
N PRO A 118 1.06 5.44 5.33
CA PRO A 118 1.96 6.56 5.14
C PRO A 118 2.67 6.79 6.49
N PRO A 119 3.98 7.12 6.51
CA PRO A 119 4.69 7.42 7.75
C PRO A 119 3.99 8.62 8.41
N SER A 120 3.07 8.36 9.35
CA SER A 120 2.46 9.41 10.15
C SER A 120 3.59 10.02 10.99
N ILE A 121 3.86 11.30 10.78
CA ILE A 121 4.80 12.14 11.53
C ILE A 121 4.19 12.44 12.92
N GLU A 122 3.54 11.47 13.56
CA GLU A 122 3.09 11.60 14.93
C GLU A 122 4.26 11.22 15.84
N ARG A 123 4.92 12.27 16.32
CA ARG A 123 5.73 12.24 17.53
C ARG A 123 4.83 11.83 18.71
N GLY A 124 4.77 10.54 19.04
CA GLY A 124 4.40 10.09 20.38
C GLY A 124 3.07 9.34 20.57
N VAL A 125 2.25 9.11 19.53
CA VAL A 125 1.11 8.17 19.66
C VAL A 125 1.59 6.76 19.29
N GLU A 126 2.32 6.16 20.23
CA GLU A 126 3.04 4.88 20.12
C GLU A 126 2.12 3.66 19.97
N ASN A 127 0.80 3.83 19.99
CA ASN A 127 -0.15 2.72 20.12
C ASN A 127 -0.93 2.39 18.84
N ARG A 128 -0.48 2.88 17.67
CA ARG A 128 -1.04 2.39 16.41
C ARG A 128 -0.44 1.01 16.09
N PRO A 129 -1.26 -0.03 15.93
CA PRO A 129 -0.80 -1.36 15.56
C PRO A 129 0.05 -1.30 14.29
N THR A 130 1.11 -2.10 14.24
CA THR A 130 1.87 -2.28 13.01
C THR A 130 0.96 -2.93 11.97
N ASN A 131 1.16 -2.59 10.70
CA ASN A 131 0.36 -3.19 9.61
C ASN A 131 0.53 -4.71 9.60
N GLU A 132 1.68 -5.19 10.07
CA GLU A 132 1.99 -6.60 10.28
C GLU A 132 1.09 -7.24 11.34
N GLU A 133 0.78 -6.58 12.46
CA GLU A 133 -0.18 -7.11 13.46
C GLU A 133 -1.58 -7.29 12.87
N LEU A 134 -2.05 -6.28 12.12
CA LEU A 134 -3.37 -6.35 11.47
C LEU A 134 -3.40 -7.42 10.38
N ALA A 135 -2.36 -7.49 9.54
CA ALA A 135 -2.21 -8.51 8.51
C ALA A 135 -2.15 -9.92 9.10
N ALA A 136 -1.36 -10.10 10.16
CA ALA A 136 -1.26 -11.36 10.90
C ALA A 136 -2.61 -11.78 11.50
N ALA A 137 -3.35 -10.84 12.10
CA ALA A 137 -4.67 -11.11 12.66
C ALA A 137 -5.69 -11.51 11.58
N VAL A 138 -5.71 -10.81 10.43
CA VAL A 138 -6.59 -11.15 9.30
C VAL A 138 -6.26 -12.55 8.76
N CYS A 139 -4.97 -12.84 8.52
CA CYS A 139 -4.54 -14.16 8.06
C CYS A 139 -4.91 -15.25 9.07
N ALA A 140 -4.59 -15.09 10.35
CA ALA A 140 -4.90 -16.09 11.38
C ALA A 140 -6.42 -16.30 11.55
N ALA A 141 -7.22 -15.23 11.45
CA ALA A 141 -8.69 -15.33 11.46
C ALA A 141 -9.24 -16.14 10.28
N LEU A 142 -8.59 -16.08 9.12
CA LEU A 142 -8.88 -16.90 7.94
C LEU A 142 -8.27 -18.32 8.00
N GLY A 143 -7.44 -18.62 8.99
CA GLY A 143 -6.70 -19.88 9.08
C GLY A 143 -5.48 -19.95 8.15
N LEU A 144 -4.94 -18.79 7.78
CA LEU A 144 -3.72 -18.61 7.00
C LEU A 144 -2.57 -18.15 7.91
N ASP A 145 -1.34 -18.35 7.45
CA ASP A 145 -0.14 -17.88 8.13
C ASP A 145 0.46 -16.67 7.39
N TRP A 146 0.56 -15.53 8.10
CA TRP A 146 1.10 -14.30 7.52
C TRP A 146 2.57 -14.44 7.14
N THR A 147 3.38 -15.14 7.95
CA THR A 147 4.82 -15.26 7.66
C THR A 147 5.08 -16.01 6.35
N THR A 148 4.29 -17.05 6.08
CA THR A 148 4.30 -17.78 4.81
C THR A 148 3.81 -16.91 3.65
N ILE A 149 2.71 -16.18 3.81
CA ILE A 149 2.17 -15.27 2.78
C ILE A 149 3.19 -14.19 2.43
N GLU A 150 3.80 -13.57 3.43
CA GLU A 150 4.80 -12.53 3.25
C GLU A 150 6.04 -13.07 2.55
N ARG A 151 6.60 -14.19 3.02
CA ARG A 151 7.77 -14.82 2.41
C ARG A 151 7.52 -15.15 0.93
N ASP A 152 6.42 -15.83 0.65
CA ASP A 152 6.11 -16.31 -0.70
C ASP A 152 5.74 -15.15 -1.63
N GLY A 153 5.03 -14.14 -1.13
CA GLY A 153 4.70 -12.92 -1.87
C GLY A 153 5.95 -12.09 -2.19
N ARG A 154 6.85 -11.87 -1.22
CA ARG A 154 8.13 -11.17 -1.46
C ARG A 154 9.01 -11.92 -2.46
N ALA A 155 9.12 -13.25 -2.34
CA ALA A 155 9.88 -14.05 -3.30
C ALA A 155 9.37 -13.89 -4.75
N MET A 156 8.05 -13.78 -4.93
CA MET A 156 7.46 -13.52 -6.26
C MET A 156 7.74 -12.09 -6.75
N LEU A 157 7.75 -11.09 -5.87
CA LEU A 157 8.13 -9.72 -6.24
C LEU A 157 9.59 -9.60 -6.62
N ASP A 158 10.48 -10.22 -5.86
CA ASP A 158 11.93 -10.21 -6.13
C ASP A 158 12.20 -10.88 -7.48
N TRP A 159 11.54 -12.00 -7.76
CA TRP A 159 11.60 -12.66 -9.06
C TRP A 159 11.10 -11.75 -10.19
N ALA A 160 9.93 -11.12 -10.04
CA ALA A 160 9.38 -10.22 -11.06
C ALA A 160 10.27 -8.99 -11.29
N SER A 161 10.93 -8.52 -10.25
CA SER A 161 11.86 -7.39 -10.29
C SER A 161 13.14 -7.68 -11.08
N GLY A 162 13.40 -8.94 -11.45
CA GLY A 162 14.47 -9.32 -12.36
C GLY A 162 14.04 -9.43 -13.83
N LEU A 163 12.75 -9.27 -14.14
CA LEU A 163 12.20 -9.52 -15.47
C LEU A 163 11.79 -8.24 -16.18
N SER A 164 11.99 -8.19 -17.49
CA SER A 164 11.28 -7.26 -18.37
C SER A 164 9.84 -7.71 -18.60
N GLU A 165 8.98 -6.78 -19.00
CA GLU A 165 7.59 -7.06 -19.35
C GLU A 165 7.47 -8.13 -20.46
N ALA A 166 8.34 -8.08 -21.47
CA ALA A 166 8.36 -9.03 -22.57
C ALA A 166 8.73 -10.45 -22.13
N GLU A 167 9.69 -10.59 -21.21
CA GLU A 167 10.07 -11.87 -20.62
C GLU A 167 8.95 -12.46 -19.76
N LEU A 168 8.31 -11.63 -18.92
CA LEU A 168 7.15 -12.05 -18.14
C LEU A 168 6.05 -12.63 -19.04
N PHE A 169 5.76 -11.98 -20.17
CA PHE A 169 4.75 -12.46 -21.12
C PHE A 169 5.19 -13.72 -21.86
N ALA A 170 6.48 -13.83 -22.21
CA ALA A 170 7.02 -15.05 -22.80
C ALA A 170 6.92 -16.23 -21.82
N ILE A 171 7.18 -16.01 -20.53
CA ILE A 171 7.03 -17.04 -19.48
C ILE A 171 5.56 -17.43 -19.33
N ALA A 172 4.65 -16.47 -19.26
CA ALA A 172 3.21 -16.70 -19.15
C ALA A 172 2.65 -17.52 -20.31
N ARG A 173 3.12 -17.27 -21.55
CA ARG A 173 2.76 -18.06 -22.75
C ARG A 173 3.44 -19.44 -22.81
N GLY A 174 4.36 -19.73 -21.88
CA GLY A 174 5.17 -20.95 -21.91
C GLY A 174 6.33 -20.93 -22.92
N THR A 175 6.58 -19.81 -23.60
CA THR A 175 7.64 -19.67 -24.62
C THR A 175 9.00 -19.24 -24.05
N GLY A 176 9.04 -18.72 -22.83
CA GLY A 176 10.26 -18.18 -22.18
C GLY A 176 11.09 -19.16 -21.34
N ALA A 177 10.75 -20.46 -21.35
CA ALA A 177 11.36 -21.44 -20.44
C ALA A 177 12.88 -21.63 -20.63
N ALA A 178 13.39 -21.46 -21.85
CA ALA A 178 14.82 -21.60 -22.13
C ALA A 178 15.67 -20.39 -21.65
N ALA A 179 15.14 -19.16 -21.73
CA ALA A 179 15.89 -17.95 -21.41
C ALA A 179 16.14 -17.77 -19.90
N THR A 180 15.20 -18.19 -19.05
CA THR A 180 15.33 -18.05 -17.58
C THR A 180 16.45 -18.91 -16.97
N ALA A 181 16.85 -20.00 -17.63
CA ALA A 181 17.98 -20.83 -17.19
C ALA A 181 19.34 -20.17 -17.46
N GLU A 182 19.46 -19.33 -18.50
CA GLU A 182 20.70 -18.64 -18.86
C GLU A 182 20.86 -17.28 -18.16
N VAL A 183 19.78 -16.52 -17.98
CA VAL A 183 19.85 -15.20 -17.30
C VAL A 183 20.27 -15.35 -15.83
N GLY A 184 19.83 -16.41 -15.15
CA GLY A 184 20.28 -16.71 -13.78
C GLY A 184 21.76 -17.09 -13.67
N ALA A 185 22.36 -17.61 -14.74
CA ALA A 185 23.79 -17.90 -14.80
C ALA A 185 24.61 -16.63 -15.12
N ALA A 186 24.13 -15.78 -16.03
CA ALA A 186 24.82 -14.55 -16.42
C ALA A 186 24.76 -13.43 -15.35
N ALA A 187 23.67 -13.35 -14.58
CA ALA A 187 23.54 -12.38 -13.48
C ALA A 187 24.44 -12.73 -12.27
N ALA A 188 24.82 -14.00 -12.10
CA ALA A 188 25.76 -14.43 -11.08
C ALA A 188 27.23 -14.04 -11.39
N ASP A 189 27.57 -13.87 -12.68
CA ASP A 189 28.91 -13.47 -13.15
C ASP A 189 29.08 -11.94 -13.28
N SER A 190 28.01 -11.15 -13.12
CA SER A 190 28.01 -9.69 -13.30
C SER A 190 27.77 -8.91 -12.00
N ALA A 191 28.27 -9.41 -10.87
CA ALA A 191 28.40 -8.61 -9.66
C ALA A 191 29.57 -7.60 -9.82
N PRO A 192 29.34 -6.28 -9.70
CA PRO A 192 30.40 -5.30 -9.87
C PRO A 192 31.39 -5.38 -8.69
N ALA A 193 32.65 -5.71 -9.01
CA ALA A 193 33.77 -5.50 -8.12
C ALA A 193 33.85 -4.02 -7.74
N SER A 194 33.83 -3.75 -6.44
CA SER A 194 33.80 -2.42 -5.84
C SER A 194 35.09 -1.67 -6.18
N ALA A 195 35.01 -0.70 -7.09
CA ALA A 195 36.06 0.31 -7.27
C ALA A 195 35.62 1.60 -6.58
N VAL A 196 36.28 1.88 -5.45
CA VAL A 196 36.22 3.14 -4.73
C VAL A 196 36.90 4.22 -5.57
N GLN A 197 36.18 5.26 -5.93
CA GLN A 197 36.76 6.57 -6.20
C GLN A 197 35.77 7.66 -5.83
N ALA A 198 36.17 8.45 -4.85
CA ALA A 198 35.48 9.63 -4.37
C ALA A 198 35.95 10.83 -5.19
N GLU A 199 35.02 11.51 -5.85
CA GLU A 199 35.17 12.93 -6.19
C GLU A 199 33.86 13.64 -5.87
N ALA A 200 33.99 14.70 -5.07
CA ALA A 200 32.94 15.61 -4.66
C ALA A 200 32.93 16.80 -5.63
N GLU A 201 31.75 17.22 -6.08
CA GLU A 201 31.45 18.57 -6.59
C GLU A 201 29.92 18.78 -6.74
N PRO A 202 29.44 20.04 -6.81
CA PRO A 202 28.25 20.49 -6.09
C PRO A 202 26.94 20.44 -6.90
N ARG A 203 25.83 20.17 -6.21
CA ARG A 203 24.48 20.21 -6.79
C ARG A 203 23.84 21.59 -6.64
N THR A 204 23.60 22.21 -7.79
CA THR A 204 22.64 23.31 -7.97
C THR A 204 21.21 22.80 -7.81
N ALA A 205 20.38 23.63 -7.17
CA ALA A 205 18.97 23.38 -6.94
C ALA A 205 18.18 23.51 -8.25
N GLY A 206 17.39 22.48 -8.57
CA GLY A 206 16.42 22.50 -9.66
C GLY A 206 15.21 21.66 -9.27
N GLY A 207 14.13 22.35 -8.87
CA GLY A 207 12.85 21.73 -8.50
C GLY A 207 12.11 21.21 -9.72
N GLY A 208 11.81 19.91 -9.73
CA GLY A 208 10.88 19.28 -10.65
C GLY A 208 9.88 18.45 -9.85
N GLY A 209 8.61 18.86 -9.87
CA GLY A 209 7.53 18.22 -9.15
C GLY A 209 7.30 16.78 -9.62
N ALA A 210 7.56 15.83 -8.73
CA ALA A 210 7.14 14.45 -8.91
C ALA A 210 5.67 14.33 -8.49
N GLY A 211 4.81 13.85 -9.41
CA GLY A 211 3.40 13.57 -9.10
C GLY A 211 3.22 12.45 -8.06
N PRO A 212 2.00 12.29 -7.53
CA PRO A 212 1.71 11.50 -6.33
C PRO A 212 2.07 10.00 -6.40
N PHE A 213 2.32 9.45 -7.59
CA PHE A 213 2.68 8.03 -7.77
C PHE A 213 4.18 7.73 -7.69
N GLY A 214 5.07 8.73 -7.70
CA GLY A 214 6.52 8.52 -7.59
C GLY A 214 6.98 8.04 -6.21
N ALA A 215 6.22 8.39 -5.16
CA ALA A 215 6.58 8.10 -3.77
C ALA A 215 6.42 6.62 -3.37
N MET A 216 5.59 5.83 -4.06
CA MET A 216 5.46 4.39 -3.75
C MET A 216 6.70 3.57 -4.15
N ARG A 217 7.49 4.04 -5.12
CA ARG A 217 8.71 3.33 -5.56
C ARG A 217 9.86 3.46 -4.56
N SER A 218 9.87 4.49 -3.70
CA SER A 218 10.93 4.73 -2.70
C SER A 218 10.71 3.98 -1.38
N LEU A 219 9.50 3.48 -1.10
CA LEU A 219 9.19 2.69 0.10
C LEU A 219 9.88 1.31 0.12
N PHE A 220 10.32 0.80 -1.03
CA PHE A 220 11.00 -0.50 -1.14
C PHE A 220 12.54 -0.41 -1.28
N ALA A 221 13.12 0.80 -1.32
CA ALA A 221 14.55 0.99 -1.59
C ALA A 221 15.42 1.20 -0.33
N ARG A 222 14.88 1.11 0.89
CA ARG A 222 15.66 1.28 2.13
C ARG A 222 15.36 0.20 3.17
N GLY A 223 16.10 -0.88 3.06
CA GLY A 223 16.26 -1.88 4.11
C GLY A 223 17.68 -2.44 4.04
N THR A 224 18.68 -1.64 4.42
CA THR A 224 20.03 -2.18 4.65
C THR A 224 20.03 -2.89 6.00
N PRO A 225 20.26 -4.22 6.07
CA PRO A 225 20.42 -4.88 7.35
C PRO A 225 21.70 -4.39 8.02
N GLY A 226 21.59 -4.08 9.31
CA GLY A 226 22.69 -3.61 10.14
C GLY A 226 23.85 -4.60 10.12
N THR A 227 25.05 -4.05 9.97
CA THR A 227 26.34 -4.73 10.07
C THR A 227 26.53 -5.24 11.50
N ALA A 228 26.31 -6.54 11.69
CA ALA A 228 26.88 -7.27 12.82
C ALA A 228 28.20 -7.89 12.35
N ASP A 229 29.30 -7.41 12.94
CA ASP A 229 30.63 -7.98 12.78
C ASP A 229 30.66 -9.44 13.23
N GLY A 230 30.92 -10.33 12.27
CA GLY A 230 31.03 -11.76 12.47
C GLY A 230 31.75 -12.40 11.29
N ALA A 231 33.07 -12.35 11.32
CA ALA A 231 33.94 -12.96 10.32
C ALA A 231 33.78 -14.49 10.30
N GLY A 232 33.54 -15.05 9.11
CA GLY A 232 33.85 -16.44 8.78
C GLY A 232 32.67 -17.31 8.34
N ALA A 233 32.35 -17.28 7.04
CA ALA A 233 31.91 -18.42 6.22
C ALA A 233 31.51 -17.94 4.81
N GLY A 234 32.51 -17.71 3.95
CA GLY A 234 32.28 -17.42 2.54
C GLY A 234 31.93 -18.69 1.78
N GLY A 235 30.66 -18.88 1.43
CA GLY A 235 30.24 -19.87 0.42
C GLY A 235 28.80 -20.35 0.60
N ARG A 236 27.96 -20.12 -0.43
CA ARG A 236 26.61 -20.68 -0.70
C ARG A 236 25.37 -19.75 -0.64
N ALA A 237 25.50 -18.46 -0.93
CA ALA A 237 24.29 -17.61 -1.12
C ALA A 237 23.68 -17.66 -2.54
N SER A 238 24.37 -18.18 -3.56
CA SER A 238 23.94 -18.07 -4.97
C SER A 238 22.89 -19.11 -5.42
N SER A 239 22.59 -20.15 -4.65
CA SER A 239 21.65 -21.20 -5.06
C SER A 239 20.16 -20.82 -4.89
N GLY A 240 19.85 -19.76 -4.14
CA GLY A 240 18.46 -19.38 -3.83
C GLY A 240 17.71 -18.71 -4.99
N VAL A 241 18.39 -17.85 -5.75
CA VAL A 241 17.77 -17.03 -6.81
C VAL A 241 17.21 -17.88 -7.94
N GLY A 242 17.94 -18.94 -8.33
CA GLY A 242 17.49 -19.87 -9.38
C GLY A 242 16.26 -20.70 -8.98
N SER A 243 16.04 -20.96 -7.69
CA SER A 243 14.86 -21.69 -7.21
C SER A 243 13.60 -20.84 -7.33
N ALA A 244 13.64 -19.61 -6.80
CA ALA A 244 12.51 -18.69 -6.83
C ALA A 244 12.06 -18.39 -8.26
N ALA A 245 13.01 -18.24 -9.20
CA ALA A 245 12.70 -17.98 -10.60
C ALA A 245 11.98 -19.14 -11.30
N ARG A 246 12.40 -20.38 -11.01
CA ARG A 246 11.73 -21.57 -11.54
C ARG A 246 10.33 -21.71 -10.96
N GLU A 247 10.20 -21.50 -9.65
CA GLU A 247 8.92 -21.60 -8.94
C GLU A 247 7.93 -20.54 -9.41
N GLY A 248 8.34 -19.28 -9.58
CA GLY A 248 7.47 -18.21 -10.10
C GLY A 248 7.01 -18.47 -11.54
N ALA A 249 7.90 -18.98 -12.40
CA ALA A 249 7.54 -19.37 -13.75
C ALA A 249 6.59 -20.59 -13.77
N GLU A 250 6.77 -21.55 -12.88
CA GLU A 250 5.89 -22.72 -12.76
C GLU A 250 4.49 -22.32 -12.27
N GLU A 251 4.40 -21.38 -11.33
CA GLU A 251 3.14 -20.83 -10.82
C GLU A 251 2.31 -20.16 -11.91
N LEU A 252 2.92 -19.30 -12.74
CA LEU A 252 2.24 -18.69 -13.88
C LEU A 252 1.78 -19.74 -14.91
N ARG A 253 2.60 -20.76 -15.18
CA ARG A 253 2.21 -21.85 -16.07
C ARG A 253 1.08 -22.70 -15.50
N ALA A 254 1.09 -22.97 -14.20
CA ALA A 254 0.01 -23.69 -13.52
C ALA A 254 -1.32 -22.92 -13.64
N LEU A 255 -1.28 -21.59 -13.55
CA LEU A 255 -2.44 -20.73 -13.81
C LEU A 255 -2.89 -20.78 -15.27
N ALA A 256 -1.96 -20.68 -16.23
CA ALA A 256 -2.27 -20.74 -17.65
C ALA A 256 -2.91 -22.09 -18.07
N LEU A 257 -2.48 -23.18 -17.42
CA LEU A 257 -3.06 -24.52 -17.63
C LEU A 257 -4.40 -24.72 -16.92
N ASN A 258 -4.95 -23.66 -16.31
CA ASN A 258 -6.19 -23.71 -15.53
C ASN A 258 -6.16 -24.80 -14.45
N LYS A 259 -4.96 -25.12 -13.90
CA LYS A 259 -4.86 -26.03 -12.76
C LYS A 259 -5.48 -25.41 -11.51
N TYR A 260 -5.46 -24.08 -11.41
CA TYR A 260 -6.19 -23.37 -10.37
C TYR A 260 -7.66 -23.28 -10.78
N ALA A 261 -8.44 -24.29 -10.38
CA ALA A 261 -9.87 -24.37 -10.64
C ALA A 261 -10.70 -23.24 -9.97
N PHE A 262 -10.05 -22.35 -9.22
CA PHE A 262 -10.69 -21.20 -8.57
C PHE A 262 -9.87 -19.92 -8.73
N TYR A 263 -10.43 -18.94 -9.43
CA TYR A 263 -9.85 -17.61 -9.58
C TYR A 263 -10.44 -16.66 -8.52
N HIS A 264 -9.59 -16.04 -7.71
CA HIS A 264 -9.94 -15.08 -6.66
C HIS A 264 -9.35 -13.68 -6.98
N LEU A 265 -9.94 -12.62 -6.42
CA LEU A 265 -9.50 -11.22 -6.57
C LEU A 265 -8.00 -11.01 -6.27
N SER A 266 -7.46 -11.73 -5.29
CA SER A 266 -6.03 -11.67 -4.96
C SER A 266 -5.14 -12.07 -6.15
N ILE A 267 -5.59 -12.95 -7.05
CA ILE A 267 -4.84 -13.30 -8.26
C ILE A 267 -4.77 -12.09 -9.20
N GLY A 268 -5.86 -11.36 -9.42
CA GLY A 268 -5.85 -10.15 -10.24
C GLY A 268 -4.89 -9.08 -9.69
N ILE A 269 -4.89 -8.91 -8.36
CA ILE A 269 -3.98 -7.98 -7.67
C ILE A 269 -2.52 -8.46 -7.72
N ALA A 270 -2.28 -9.77 -7.68
CA ALA A 270 -0.96 -10.34 -7.86
C ALA A 270 -0.42 -10.08 -9.28
N LEU A 271 -1.24 -10.24 -10.31
CA LEU A 271 -0.85 -9.93 -11.69
C LEU A 271 -0.54 -8.43 -11.85
N HIS A 272 -1.32 -7.56 -11.21
CA HIS A 272 -0.99 -6.14 -11.14
C HIS A 272 0.39 -5.91 -10.50
N ALA A 273 0.67 -6.54 -9.35
CA ALA A 273 1.96 -6.43 -8.67
C ALA A 273 3.13 -6.93 -9.54
N LEU A 274 2.98 -8.06 -10.24
CA LEU A 274 4.02 -8.56 -11.16
C LEU A 274 4.36 -7.54 -12.24
N VAL A 275 3.34 -7.01 -12.94
CA VAL A 275 3.53 -5.99 -13.99
C VAL A 275 4.19 -4.73 -13.41
N MET A 276 3.79 -4.34 -12.20
CA MET A 276 4.32 -3.16 -11.52
C MET A 276 5.79 -3.28 -11.12
N HIS A 277 6.26 -4.51 -10.88
CA HIS A 277 7.62 -4.75 -10.42
C HIS A 277 8.59 -5.13 -11.54
N CYS A 278 8.15 -5.39 -12.77
CA CYS A 278 9.04 -5.57 -13.91
C CYS A 278 10.02 -4.37 -14.08
N THR A 279 11.27 -4.67 -14.42
CA THR A 279 12.36 -3.69 -14.56
C THR A 279 12.09 -2.65 -15.64
N VAL A 280 11.56 -3.12 -16.77
CA VAL A 280 11.26 -2.32 -17.96
C VAL A 280 9.78 -2.43 -18.25
N GLN A 281 9.05 -1.34 -17.99
CA GLN A 281 7.66 -1.17 -18.40
C GLN A 281 7.64 -0.36 -19.68
N SER A 282 7.12 -0.96 -20.75
CA SER A 282 7.01 -0.32 -22.07
C SER A 282 5.59 0.14 -22.36
N LYS A 283 4.60 -0.46 -21.70
CA LYS A 283 3.18 -0.22 -21.97
C LYS A 283 2.47 0.44 -20.79
N PRO A 284 1.35 1.12 -21.04
CA PRO A 284 0.44 1.50 -19.97
C PRO A 284 0.02 0.27 -19.16
N ARG A 285 0.00 0.40 -17.84
CA ARG A 285 -0.26 -0.71 -16.89
C ARG A 285 -1.49 -1.55 -17.25
N ARG A 286 -2.60 -0.88 -17.61
CA ARG A 286 -3.86 -1.54 -17.98
C ARG A 286 -3.72 -2.41 -19.23
N VAL A 287 -2.94 -1.95 -20.22
CA VAL A 287 -2.67 -2.68 -21.47
C VAL A 287 -1.77 -3.88 -21.19
N ALA A 288 -0.70 -3.70 -20.42
CA ALA A 288 0.18 -4.78 -20.01
C ALA A 288 -0.58 -5.89 -19.24
N LEU A 289 -1.49 -5.49 -18.35
CA LEU A 289 -2.31 -6.42 -17.58
C LEU A 289 -3.32 -7.18 -18.47
N ALA A 290 -3.91 -6.50 -19.46
CA ALA A 290 -4.79 -7.14 -20.44
C ALA A 290 -4.04 -8.21 -21.28
N GLU A 291 -2.84 -7.89 -21.76
CA GLU A 291 -2.00 -8.84 -22.50
C GLU A 291 -1.56 -10.02 -21.63
N LEU A 292 -1.14 -9.76 -20.39
CA LEU A 292 -0.78 -10.80 -19.44
C LEU A 292 -1.97 -11.73 -19.14
N SER A 293 -3.17 -11.15 -18.94
CA SER A 293 -4.38 -11.94 -18.72
C SER A 293 -4.71 -12.85 -19.91
N THR A 294 -4.55 -12.34 -21.13
CA THR A 294 -4.74 -13.11 -22.37
C THR A 294 -3.71 -14.23 -22.49
N ALA A 295 -2.44 -13.93 -22.19
CA ALA A 295 -1.36 -14.93 -22.20
C ALA A 295 -1.61 -16.08 -21.20
N LEU A 296 -2.29 -15.79 -20.09
CA LEU A 296 -2.65 -16.76 -19.05
C LEU A 296 -4.01 -17.43 -19.29
N GLY A 297 -4.70 -17.14 -20.41
CA GLY A 297 -6.02 -17.69 -20.69
C GLY A 297 -7.12 -17.21 -19.72
N LEU A 298 -6.90 -16.09 -19.03
CA LEU A 298 -7.85 -15.49 -18.11
C LEU A 298 -8.80 -14.56 -18.85
N LYS A 299 -10.00 -14.36 -18.29
CA LYS A 299 -10.95 -13.37 -18.81
C LYS A 299 -10.44 -11.96 -18.51
N GLU A 300 -9.93 -11.27 -19.52
CA GLU A 300 -9.42 -9.89 -19.43
C GLU A 300 -10.35 -8.96 -18.65
N ALA A 301 -11.63 -8.92 -19.02
CA ALA A 301 -12.62 -8.05 -18.37
C ALA A 301 -12.77 -8.30 -16.86
N LYS A 302 -12.46 -9.51 -16.38
CA LYS A 302 -12.47 -9.82 -14.94
C LYS A 302 -11.22 -9.25 -14.27
N VAL A 303 -10.04 -9.53 -14.81
CA VAL A 303 -8.76 -9.04 -14.26
C VAL A 303 -8.73 -7.51 -14.22
N LEU A 304 -9.19 -6.84 -15.29
CA LEU A 304 -9.23 -5.38 -15.34
C LEU A 304 -10.22 -4.77 -14.34
N ARG A 305 -11.39 -5.39 -14.14
CA ARG A 305 -12.36 -4.92 -13.13
C ARG A 305 -11.77 -4.98 -11.72
N GLU A 306 -11.04 -6.03 -11.42
CA GLU A 306 -10.39 -6.24 -10.13
C GLU A 306 -9.22 -5.28 -9.91
N HIS A 307 -8.45 -5.01 -10.96
CA HIS A 307 -7.45 -3.95 -10.96
C HIS A 307 -8.06 -2.57 -10.71
N ASP A 308 -9.15 -2.23 -11.39
CA ASP A 308 -9.86 -0.96 -11.22
C ASP A 308 -10.43 -0.84 -9.80
N TRP A 309 -11.01 -1.93 -9.27
CA TRP A 309 -11.48 -1.98 -7.88
C TRP A 309 -10.34 -1.74 -6.88
N TRP A 310 -9.19 -2.38 -7.10
CA TRP A 310 -8.01 -2.26 -6.24
C TRP A 310 -7.46 -0.84 -6.23
N LEU A 311 -7.31 -0.21 -7.40
CA LEU A 311 -6.88 1.18 -7.49
C LEU A 311 -7.87 2.12 -6.80
N GLY A 312 -9.17 1.93 -6.98
CA GLY A 312 -10.18 2.71 -6.29
C GLY A 312 -10.17 2.49 -4.77
N ALA A 313 -9.82 1.29 -4.30
CA ALA A 313 -9.66 1.02 -2.86
C ALA A 313 -8.45 1.77 -2.28
N LEU A 314 -7.32 1.77 -2.99
CA LEU A 314 -6.13 2.53 -2.60
C LEU A 314 -6.38 4.04 -2.60
N GLU A 315 -7.10 4.56 -3.60
CA GLU A 315 -7.47 5.98 -3.67
C GLU A 315 -8.35 6.39 -2.47
N ARG A 316 -9.37 5.60 -2.12
CA ARG A 316 -10.20 5.87 -0.92
C ARG A 316 -9.40 5.90 0.37
N VAL A 317 -8.42 5.01 0.52
CA VAL A 317 -7.51 5.00 1.67
C VAL A 317 -6.66 6.27 1.67
N HIS A 318 -6.09 6.63 0.53
CA HIS A 318 -5.26 7.82 0.38
C HIS A 318 -6.03 9.11 0.69
N ASP A 319 -7.20 9.29 0.07
CA ASP A 319 -8.07 10.44 0.28
C ASP A 319 -8.50 10.58 1.75
N SER A 320 -8.71 9.46 2.44
CA SER A 320 -9.08 9.50 3.85
C SER A 320 -7.91 9.87 4.76
N GLU A 321 -6.69 9.45 4.41
CA GLU A 321 -5.48 9.88 5.12
C GLU A 321 -5.19 11.35 4.87
N GLU A 322 -5.35 11.84 3.64
CA GLU A 322 -5.21 13.26 3.31
C GLU A 322 -6.19 14.11 4.13
N ARG A 323 -7.48 13.75 4.15
CA ARG A 323 -8.48 14.43 4.99
C ARG A 323 -8.11 14.42 6.48
N ARG A 324 -7.57 13.30 6.98
CA ARG A 324 -7.12 13.20 8.37
C ARG A 324 -5.96 14.16 8.66
N LEU A 325 -4.98 14.22 7.76
CA LEU A 325 -3.84 15.13 7.88
C LEU A 325 -4.27 16.59 7.79
N ASP A 326 -5.21 16.93 6.92
CA ASP A 326 -5.77 18.29 6.82
C ASP A 326 -6.49 18.71 8.10
N ASP A 327 -7.28 17.82 8.68
CA ASP A 327 -7.94 18.07 9.97
C ASP A 327 -6.90 18.22 11.09
N GLU A 328 -5.85 17.39 11.11
CA GLU A 328 -4.74 17.50 12.07
C GLU A 328 -4.02 18.85 11.94
N VAL A 329 -3.65 19.25 10.72
CA VAL A 329 -3.04 20.56 10.43
C VAL A 329 -3.94 21.71 10.90
N ARG A 330 -5.25 21.63 10.65
CA ARG A 330 -6.22 22.63 11.10
C ARG A 330 -6.25 22.72 12.63
N THR A 331 -6.26 21.59 13.33
CA THR A 331 -6.23 21.60 14.81
C THR A 331 -4.93 22.18 15.35
N LEU A 332 -3.79 21.86 14.76
CA LEU A 332 -2.49 22.41 15.16
C LEU A 332 -2.41 23.91 14.89
N GLN A 333 -2.94 24.39 13.77
CA GLN A 333 -3.06 25.81 13.48
C GLN A 333 -3.94 26.53 14.51
N GLN A 334 -5.07 25.95 14.91
CA GLN A 334 -5.91 26.51 15.97
C GLN A 334 -5.19 26.60 17.31
N VAL A 335 -4.43 25.57 17.69
CA VAL A 335 -3.63 25.58 18.92
C VAL A 335 -2.52 26.62 18.83
N ALA A 336 -1.81 26.71 17.71
CA ALA A 336 -0.76 27.70 17.50
C ALA A 336 -1.30 29.13 17.61
N THR A 337 -2.45 29.42 17.00
CA THR A 337 -3.12 30.73 17.10
C THR A 337 -3.51 31.05 18.54
N LYS A 338 -4.05 30.08 19.30
CA LYS A 338 -4.38 30.29 20.73
C LYS A 338 -3.14 30.62 21.55
N LEU A 339 -2.05 29.87 21.37
CA LEU A 339 -0.80 30.13 22.07
C LEU A 339 -0.19 31.49 21.69
N GLN A 340 -0.34 31.94 20.44
CA GLN A 340 0.08 33.27 20.03
C GLN A 340 -0.72 34.38 20.73
N VAL A 341 -2.04 34.20 20.87
CA VAL A 341 -2.91 35.14 21.60
C VAL A 341 -2.53 35.17 23.08
N GLU A 342 -2.38 34.02 23.72
CA GLU A 342 -1.96 33.92 25.13
C GLU A 342 -0.58 34.54 25.36
N ALA A 343 0.37 34.32 24.44
CA ALA A 343 1.70 34.93 24.51
C ALA A 343 1.65 36.46 24.32
N ALA A 344 0.77 36.97 23.46
CA ALA A 344 0.57 38.40 23.26
C ALA A 344 -0.08 39.06 24.50
N GLU A 345 -1.06 38.40 25.11
CA GLU A 345 -1.68 38.85 26.36
C GLU A 345 -0.68 38.84 27.52
N ALA A 346 0.12 37.79 27.65
CA ALA A 346 1.18 37.70 28.66
C ALA A 346 2.22 38.82 28.50
N ARG A 347 2.59 39.17 27.26
CA ARG A 347 3.47 40.32 26.99
C ARG A 347 2.82 41.64 27.42
N ARG A 348 1.54 41.85 27.08
CA ARG A 348 0.80 43.06 27.50
C ARG A 348 0.77 43.21 29.03
N LEU A 349 0.51 42.12 29.75
CA LEU A 349 0.49 42.13 31.21
C LEU A 349 1.88 42.39 31.82
N ALA A 350 2.95 41.91 31.18
CA ALA A 350 4.31 42.21 31.59
C ALA A 350 4.64 43.69 31.42
N ASP A 351 4.28 44.28 30.27
CA ASP A 351 4.50 45.71 29.99
C ASP A 351 3.71 46.61 30.98
N GLU A 352 2.49 46.22 31.35
CA GLU A 352 1.68 46.94 32.36
C GLU A 352 2.31 46.89 33.76
N ALA A 353 2.87 45.74 34.15
CA ALA A 353 3.56 45.59 35.43
C ALA A 353 4.85 46.44 35.51
N ASP A 354 5.62 46.53 34.43
CA ASP A 354 6.83 47.36 34.37
C ASP A 354 6.52 48.86 34.39
N GLY A 355 5.39 49.27 33.79
CA GLY A 355 4.91 50.65 33.84
C GLY A 355 4.60 51.15 35.26
N ILE A 356 4.16 50.26 36.16
CA ILE A 356 3.90 50.57 37.58
C ILE A 356 5.22 50.65 38.38
N ALA A 357 6.25 49.93 37.96
CA ALA A 357 7.54 49.86 38.65
C ALA A 357 8.48 51.03 38.35
N SER A 358 8.10 51.96 37.45
CA SER A 358 8.85 53.20 37.26
C SER A 358 8.82 54.00 38.57
N PRO A 359 9.93 54.10 39.33
CA PRO A 359 9.94 54.85 40.57
C PRO A 359 9.50 56.28 40.25
N PRO A 360 8.68 56.92 41.12
CA PRO A 360 8.35 58.32 40.91
C PRO A 360 9.67 59.07 40.69
N PRO A 361 9.78 59.91 39.65
CA PRO A 361 11.00 60.66 39.41
C PRO A 361 11.42 61.29 40.73
N PRO A 362 12.70 61.16 41.14
CA PRO A 362 13.16 61.77 42.38
C PRO A 362 12.68 63.22 42.34
N ALA A 363 11.95 63.64 43.37
CA ALA A 363 11.32 64.96 43.39
C ALA A 363 12.38 66.03 43.09
N GLU A 364 12.47 66.43 41.82
CA GLU A 364 13.33 67.50 41.38
C GLU A 364 12.74 68.76 42.00
N VAL A 365 13.46 69.25 43.01
CA VAL A 365 13.24 70.56 43.62
C VAL A 365 13.21 71.56 42.47
N ALA A 366 12.02 72.01 42.11
CA ALA A 366 11.78 72.96 41.05
C ALA A 366 12.55 74.26 41.32
N MET A 367 13.69 74.41 40.65
CA MET A 367 14.31 75.71 40.45
C MET A 367 13.75 76.29 39.15
N ALA A 368 12.96 77.34 39.31
CA ALA A 368 12.36 78.12 38.24
C ALA A 368 13.40 78.59 37.21
N ALA A 369 13.14 78.30 35.93
CA ALA A 369 13.76 78.98 34.81
C ALA A 369 12.71 79.27 33.74
N ASP A 370 12.75 80.51 33.26
CA ASP A 370 11.79 81.22 32.41
C ASP A 370 11.53 80.62 31.02
N PRO A 371 10.39 80.98 30.39
CA PRO A 371 10.03 80.51 29.06
C PRO A 371 10.72 81.33 27.96
N VAL A 372 11.34 80.66 27.00
CA VAL A 372 11.74 81.25 25.71
C VAL A 372 10.87 80.65 24.62
N GLU A 373 10.04 81.51 24.03
CA GLU A 373 9.26 81.29 22.82
C GLU A 373 10.17 80.96 21.63
N GLY A 374 9.76 80.01 20.79
CA GLY A 374 10.48 79.76 19.53
C GLY A 374 9.89 78.66 18.64
N GLY A 375 8.96 79.06 17.77
CA GLY A 375 9.08 78.72 16.34
C GLY A 375 8.48 77.41 15.84
N ALA A 376 7.32 77.55 15.19
CA ALA A 376 6.64 76.55 14.37
C ALA A 376 7.46 76.05 13.17
N ARG A 377 7.23 74.78 12.75
CA ARG A 377 6.82 74.48 11.37
C ARG A 377 6.22 73.08 11.22
N ALA A 378 5.09 73.05 10.53
CA ALA A 378 4.32 71.89 10.13
C ALA A 378 5.05 71.02 9.11
N ASP A 379 4.80 69.71 9.13
CA ASP A 379 4.75 68.95 7.88
C ASP A 379 3.55 67.99 7.87
N ALA A 380 2.93 67.92 6.71
CA ALA A 380 1.57 67.49 6.47
C ALA A 380 1.45 65.97 6.27
N GLY A 381 0.24 65.47 6.52
CA GLY A 381 -0.07 64.05 6.55
C GLY A 381 -0.05 63.34 5.20
N ALA A 382 0.32 62.06 5.26
CA ALA A 382 0.04 61.06 4.24
C ALA A 382 -0.98 60.06 4.82
N ALA A 383 -2.18 60.04 4.24
CA ALA A 383 -3.26 59.12 4.60
C ALA A 383 -3.01 57.71 4.04
N PRO A 384 -3.34 56.63 4.76
CA PRO A 384 -3.30 55.28 4.21
C PRO A 384 -4.55 54.99 3.36
N GLU A 385 -4.32 54.60 2.10
CA GLU A 385 -5.32 54.04 1.17
C GLU A 385 -6.00 52.80 1.78
N GLN A 386 -7.33 52.78 1.75
CA GLN A 386 -8.13 51.59 2.09
C GLN A 386 -8.29 50.68 0.86
N PRO A 387 -8.14 49.35 1.00
CA PRO A 387 -8.42 48.41 -0.09
C PRO A 387 -9.93 48.17 -0.25
N THR A 388 -10.41 48.34 -1.48
CA THR A 388 -11.77 48.02 -1.93
C THR A 388 -12.03 46.50 -1.97
N PRO A 389 -13.24 46.04 -1.58
CA PRO A 389 -13.62 44.64 -1.68
C PRO A 389 -14.00 44.24 -3.13
N PRO A 390 -13.81 42.96 -3.52
CA PRO A 390 -14.21 42.46 -4.84
C PRO A 390 -15.73 42.33 -4.95
N ALA A 391 -16.27 42.73 -6.10
CA ALA A 391 -17.67 42.63 -6.47
C ALA A 391 -18.08 41.16 -6.72
N GLU A 392 -19.31 40.83 -6.30
CA GLU A 392 -20.00 39.55 -6.50
C GLU A 392 -20.41 39.28 -7.95
#